data_AF-A0A844M7Q7-F1
#
_entry.id   AF-A0A844M7Q7-F1
#
_cell.length_a   1.000
_cell.length_b   1.000
_cell.length_c   1.000
_cell.angle_alpha   90.00
_cell.angle_beta   90.00
_cell.angle_gamma   90.00
#
_symmetry.space_group_name_H-M   'P 1'
#
loop_
_entity.id
_entity.type
_entity.pdbx_description
1 polymer ?
#
loop_
_entity_poly.entity_id
_entity_poly.type
_entity_poly.pdbx_seq_one_letter_code
_entity_poly.pdbx_strand_id
1 'polypeptide(L)' 'MIKAGISLVQAAKYLQVEQSTLYIALQKGEIPTSRRNGRTIVTQGALLDYQARKRILL' A
#
# COMPACT_ATOMS: atom_id res chain seq x y z
N MET A 1 4.93 16.18 -5.71
CA MET A 1 5.92 15.14 -5.33
C MET A 1 5.16 14.21 -4.39
N ILE A 2 4.82 12.94 -4.66
CA ILE A 2 5.38 11.86 -5.47
C ILE A 2 4.35 11.45 -6.55
N LYS A 3 4.59 11.72 -7.85
CA LYS A 3 3.67 11.34 -8.95
C LYS A 3 3.81 9.86 -9.39
N ALA A 4 4.73 9.11 -8.78
CA ALA A 4 5.01 7.72 -9.11
C ALA A 4 4.68 6.83 -7.90
N GLY A 5 3.63 6.02 -7.99
CA GLY A 5 3.34 5.01 -6.96
C GLY A 5 4.56 4.11 -6.71
N ILE A 6 4.68 3.60 -5.50
CA ILE A 6 5.79 2.76 -5.05
C ILE A 6 5.43 1.27 -5.17
N SER A 7 6.44 0.40 -5.23
CA SER A 7 6.19 -1.04 -5.22
C SER A 7 5.63 -1.50 -3.87
N LEU A 8 5.00 -2.68 -3.85
CA LEU A 8 4.46 -3.24 -2.61
C LEU A 8 5.52 -3.44 -1.53
N VAL A 9 6.72 -3.86 -1.94
CA VAL A 9 7.87 -4.04 -1.04
C VAL A 9 8.29 -2.72 -0.42
N GLN A 10 8.32 -1.65 -1.22
CA GLN A 10 8.62 -0.30 -0.72
C GLN A 10 7.53 0.21 0.22
N ALA A 11 6.27 -0.07 -0.09
CA ALA A 11 5.13 0.27 0.76
C ALA A 11 5.18 -0.41 2.13
N ALA A 12 5.52 -1.70 2.18
CA ALA A 12 5.67 -2.44 3.43
C ALA A 12 6.79 -1.85 4.30
N LYS A 13 7.94 -1.54 3.69
CA LYS A 13 9.04 -0.84 4.38
C LYS A 13 8.63 0.53 4.90
N TYR A 14 7.89 1.30 4.09
CA TYR A 14 7.42 2.63 4.48
C TYR A 14 6.47 2.58 5.69
N LEU A 15 5.56 1.60 5.72
CA LEU A 15 4.63 1.41 6.81
C LEU A 15 5.22 0.63 8.01
N GLN A 16 6.48 0.19 7.92
CA GLN A 16 7.14 -0.64 8.93
C GLN A 16 6.35 -1.90 9.30
N VAL A 17 5.73 -2.54 8.31
CA VAL A 17 4.97 -3.77 8.47
C VAL A 17 5.56 -4.89 7.61
N GLU A 18 5.21 -6.13 7.92
CA GLU A 18 5.60 -7.25 7.07
C GLU A 18 5.01 -7.14 5.66
N GLN A 19 5.76 -7.61 4.67
CA GLN A 19 5.30 -7.66 3.28
C GLN A 19 4.07 -8.57 3.12
N SER A 20 4.02 -9.67 3.88
CA SER A 20 2.88 -10.59 3.99
C SER A 20 1.59 -9.84 4.37
N THR A 21 1.67 -8.97 5.37
CA THR A 21 0.54 -8.14 5.83
C THR A 21 0.00 -7.26 4.71
N LEU A 22 0.88 -6.57 3.96
CA LEU A 22 0.43 -5.78 2.81
C LEU A 22 -0.15 -6.66 1.69
N TYR A 23 0.41 -7.84 1.46
CA TYR A 23 -0.06 -8.75 0.43
C TYR A 23 -1.50 -9.24 0.73
N ILE A 24 -1.76 -9.58 2.00
CA ILE A 24 -3.10 -9.96 2.48
C ILE A 24 -4.06 -8.79 2.33
N ALA A 25 -3.67 -7.58 2.75
CA ALA A 25 -4.50 -6.38 2.60
C ALA A 25 -4.84 -6.09 1.13
N LEU A 26 -3.89 -6.35 0.23
CA LEU A 26 -4.09 -6.24 -1.22
C LEU A 26 -5.11 -7.27 -1.74
N GLN A 27 -4.97 -8.54 -1.36
CA GLN A 27 -5.91 -9.60 -1.74
C GLN A 27 -7.33 -9.33 -1.22
N LYS A 28 -7.43 -8.71 -0.04
CA LYS A 28 -8.71 -8.27 0.54
C LYS A 28 -9.28 -7.00 -0.08
N GLY A 29 -8.54 -6.32 -0.97
CA GLY A 29 -8.94 -5.05 -1.55
C GLY A 29 -8.90 -3.86 -0.57
N GLU A 30 -8.21 -4.00 0.57
CA GLU A 30 -8.08 -2.94 1.58
C GLU A 30 -7.14 -1.80 1.13
N ILE A 31 -6.29 -2.06 0.13
CA ILE A 31 -5.34 -1.08 -0.41
C ILE A 31 -5.57 -0.91 -1.92
N PRO A 32 -6.02 0.27 -2.37
CA PRO A 32 -6.12 0.57 -3.80
C PRO A 32 -4.76 0.47 -4.50
N THR A 33 -4.71 -0.27 -5.60
CA THR A 33 -3.49 -0.40 -6.42
C THR A 33 -3.78 -0.08 -7.88
N SER A 34 -2.72 0.29 -8.60
CA SER A 34 -2.77 0.52 -10.04
C SER A 34 -1.68 -0.29 -10.73
N ARG A 35 -1.87 -0.60 -12.01
CA ARG A 35 -0.84 -1.22 -12.84
C ARG A 35 -0.19 -0.16 -13.72
N ARG A 36 1.14 -0.04 -13.64
CA ARG A 36 1.94 0.82 -14.52
C ARG A 36 3.05 -0.01 -15.14
N ASN A 37 3.06 -0.11 -16.46
CA ASN A 37 4.02 -0.91 -17.23
C ASN A 37 4.15 -2.36 -16.71
N GLY A 38 3.02 -3.01 -16.42
CA GLY A 38 2.99 -4.39 -15.90
C GLY A 38 3.35 -4.53 -14.41
N ARG A 39 3.71 -3.46 -13.71
CA ARG A 39 4.00 -3.48 -12.27
C ARG A 39 2.82 -2.97 -11.45
N THR A 40 2.48 -3.70 -10.39
CA THR A 40 1.56 -3.23 -9.37
C THR A 40 2.24 -2.13 -8.55
N ILE A 41 1.64 -0.96 -8.54
CA ILE A 41 2.08 0.20 -7.78
C ILE A 41 1.00 0.60 -6.78
N VAL A 42 1.46 1.03 -5.60
CA VAL A 42 0.61 1.61 -4.56
C VAL A 42 0.88 3.10 -4.51
N THR A 43 -0.18 3.90 -4.58
CA THR A 43 -0.04 5.36 -4.47
C THR A 43 0.18 5.76 -3.02
N GLN A 44 0.82 6.92 -2.82
CA GLN A 44 1.00 7.45 -1.47
C GLN A 44 -0.34 7.71 -0.76
N GLY A 45 -1.35 8.22 -1.48
CA GLY A 45 -2.70 8.41 -0.93
C GLY A 45 -3.33 7.10 -0.45
N ALA A 46 -3.22 6.02 -1.24
CA ALA A 46 -3.73 4.71 -0.85
C ALA A 46 -3.08 4.18 0.43
N LEU A 47 -1.78 4.46 0.65
CA LEU A 47 -1.08 4.06 1.87
C LEU A 47 -1.51 4.87 3.08
N LEU A 48 -1.69 6.19 2.93
CA LEU A 48 -2.18 7.05 4.00
C LEU A 48 -3.61 6.68 4.42
N ASP A 49 -4.49 6.41 3.46
CA ASP A 49 -5.87 5.98 3.73
C ASP A 49 -5.92 4.63 4.45
N TYR A 50 -5.03 3.69 4.06
CA TYR A 50 -4.90 2.40 4.73
C TYR A 50 -4.39 2.56 6.17
N GLN A 51 -3.35 3.38 6.36
CA GLN A 51 -2.80 3.64 7.69
C GLN A 51 -3.82 4.32 8.61
N ALA A 52 -4.57 5.29 8.10
CA ALA A 52 -5.65 5.95 8.84
C ALA A 52 -6.72 4.95 9.29
N ARG A 53 -7.14 4.05 8.39
CA ARG A 53 -8.11 2.98 8.71
C ARG A 53 -7.58 1.99 9.76
N LYS A 54 -6.31 1.59 9.68
CA LYS A 54 -5.70 0.70 10.68
C LYS A 54 -5.51 1.37 12.02
N ARG A 55 -5.20 2.68 12.06
CA ARG A 55 -5.06 3.43 13.31
C ARG A 55 -6.38 3.58 14.06
N ILE A 56 -7.52 3.61 13.37
CA ILE A 56 -8.85 3.63 14.00
C ILE A 56 -9.16 2.30 14.72
N LEU A 57 -8.50 1.21 14.33
CA LEU A 57 -8.72 -0.14 14.88
C LEU A 57 -7.75 -0.53 16.01
N LEU A 58 -6.80 0.35 16.37
CA LEU A 58 -5.86 0.18 17.48
C LEU A 58 -6.26 1.05 18.67
#